data_AF-A0AAV2IE59-F1
#
_entry.id   AF-A0AAV2IE59-F1
#
_cell.length_a   1.000
_cell.length_b   1.000
_cell.length_c   1.000
_cell.angle_alpha   90.00
_cell.angle_beta   90.00
_cell.angle_gamma   90.00
#
_symmetry.space_group_name_H-M   'P 1'
#
loop_
_entity.id
_entity.type
_entity.pdbx_description
1 polymer ?
#
loop_
_entity_poly.entity_id
_entity_poly.type
_entity_poly.pdbx_seq_one_letter_code
_entity_poly.pdbx_strand_id
1 'polypeptide(L)'
;MTTTTPLSSFLTASTCSTTTLTSSIFGDSGQKKSFLDRTLNFRTSIGRYFLLVLILTAGFIPAVILLAQNIVIVFKAVKNLDKNNLVQTNIESALLIKDLLHDIQLERGHSALYLSSDGEIRTRDDMLRSRLNVDDIFMALKSWPRSLLSYPGTVPNKTAVRVDLMTFRHSIDTRVVDEYGVVQFYSQIIDLLIKWMQELMNAITLGNFWPEIVAFQALTFATENAGLERANGAIFFTKGKKKKNC
;
A
#
# COMPACT_ATOMS: atom_id res chain seq x y z
N MET A 1 -14.14 27.23 22.79
CA MET A 1 -13.82 26.80 24.16
C MET A 1 -12.31 26.73 24.28
N THR A 2 -11.76 27.62 25.11
CA THR A 2 -10.34 27.96 25.29
C THR A 2 -10.00 27.87 26.77
N THR A 3 -8.87 27.26 27.11
CA THR A 3 -8.11 27.40 28.37
C THR A 3 -6.68 26.88 28.08
N THR A 4 -5.58 27.64 27.94
CA THR A 4 -4.81 28.58 28.80
C THR A 4 -4.21 27.98 30.10
N THR A 5 -2.92 27.60 30.03
CA THR A 5 -1.70 28.02 30.83
C THR A 5 -1.79 28.15 32.38
N PRO A 6 -0.68 28.02 33.19
CA PRO A 6 0.59 28.76 32.99
C PRO A 6 1.94 28.21 33.53
N LEU A 7 2.98 28.99 33.21
CA LEU A 7 4.37 29.00 33.66
C LEU A 7 4.55 29.19 35.18
N SER A 8 5.70 28.76 35.72
CA SER A 8 6.47 29.57 36.69
C SER A 8 7.98 29.25 36.68
N SER A 9 8.76 30.30 36.47
CA SER A 9 10.20 30.47 36.63
C SER A 9 10.65 30.44 38.10
N PHE A 10 11.89 30.01 38.40
CA PHE A 10 12.71 30.59 39.48
C PHE A 10 14.22 30.39 39.23
N LEU A 11 14.92 31.51 39.06
CA LEU A 11 16.37 31.67 39.29
C LEU A 11 16.54 32.15 40.74
N THR A 12 17.56 31.66 41.48
CA THR A 12 18.49 32.49 42.27
C THR A 12 19.60 31.65 42.92
N ALA A 13 20.71 32.33 43.20
CA ALA A 13 22.05 31.83 43.47
C ALA A 13 22.41 31.63 44.97
N SER A 14 23.67 31.18 45.17
CA SER A 14 24.47 31.22 46.41
C SER A 14 24.18 30.08 47.40
N THR A 15 25.10 29.51 48.20
CA THR A 15 26.47 29.88 48.64
C THR A 15 27.10 28.66 49.37
N CYS A 16 28.44 28.59 49.34
CA CYS A 16 29.36 28.29 50.45
C CYS A 16 29.16 27.06 51.40
N SER A 17 30.06 26.08 51.22
CA SER A 17 30.97 25.47 52.22
C SER A 17 30.51 24.53 53.35
N THR A 18 31.20 23.37 53.39
CA THR A 18 31.67 22.54 54.55
C THR A 18 30.59 21.95 55.49
N THR A 19 30.60 20.69 55.95
CA THR A 19 31.70 19.77 56.29
C THR A 19 31.10 18.37 56.55
N THR A 20 31.87 17.30 56.24
CA THR A 20 31.98 15.99 56.93
C THR A 20 30.73 15.25 57.42
N LEU A 21 30.61 13.97 57.01
CA LEU A 21 30.39 12.83 57.92
C LEU A 21 30.86 11.52 57.24
N THR A 22 32.02 11.03 57.70
CA THR A 22 32.32 9.63 58.10
C THR A 22 31.58 8.51 57.33
N SER A 23 32.26 7.77 56.44
CA SER A 23 33.07 6.58 56.72
C SER A 23 32.30 5.32 57.08
N SER A 24 32.72 4.24 56.41
CA SER A 24 32.51 2.81 56.71
C SER A 24 31.15 2.22 56.30
N ILE A 25 31.20 1.42 55.22
CA ILE A 25 30.68 0.04 55.07
C ILE A 25 30.73 -0.31 53.56
N PHE A 26 31.31 -1.48 53.22
CA PHE A 26 31.79 -1.94 51.90
C PHE A 26 33.11 -1.29 51.43
N GLY A 27 34.26 -1.97 51.39
CA GLY A 27 34.50 -3.39 51.08
C GLY A 27 35.20 -3.46 49.72
N ASP A 28 36.53 -3.40 49.74
CA ASP A 28 37.47 -3.71 48.64
C ASP A 28 37.33 -2.93 47.30
N SER A 29 37.77 -1.66 47.29
CA SER A 29 38.07 -0.91 46.05
C SER A 29 39.48 -0.30 46.03
N GLY A 30 40.30 -0.60 47.04
CA GLY A 30 41.65 -0.05 47.21
C GLY A 30 42.67 -0.55 46.19
N GLN A 31 42.53 -1.80 45.71
CA GLN A 31 43.45 -2.32 44.71
C GLN A 31 43.22 -1.72 43.31
N LYS A 32 41.97 -1.49 42.90
CA LYS A 32 41.67 -0.93 41.57
C LYS A 32 42.12 0.54 41.43
N LYS A 33 42.00 1.35 42.49
CA LYS A 33 42.49 2.74 42.48
C LYS A 33 44.02 2.82 42.41
N SER A 34 44.74 1.95 43.13
CA SER A 34 46.22 1.94 43.09
C SER A 34 46.79 1.43 41.76
N PHE A 35 46.10 0.53 41.07
CA PHE A 35 46.53 0.01 39.77
C PHE A 35 46.35 1.07 38.66
N LEU A 36 45.24 1.83 38.70
CA LEU A 36 45.00 2.96 37.79
C LEU A 36 46.03 4.09 38.00
N ASP A 37 46.36 4.44 39.26
CA ASP A 37 47.38 5.45 39.56
C ASP A 37 48.81 5.03 39.16
N ARG A 38 49.14 3.73 39.27
CA ARG A 38 50.46 3.22 38.88
C ARG A 38 50.64 3.09 37.36
N THR A 39 49.55 2.91 36.62
CA THR A 39 49.54 2.77 35.14
C THR A 39 49.39 4.09 34.40
N LEU A 40 48.83 5.14 35.04
CA LEU A 40 48.73 6.51 34.50
C LEU A 40 49.99 7.38 34.76
N ASN A 41 51.07 6.81 35.29
CA ASN A 41 52.32 7.53 35.57
C ASN A 41 53.15 7.76 34.29
N PHE A 42 53.30 9.03 33.86
CA PHE A 42 54.06 9.45 32.66
C PHE A 42 55.58 9.16 32.72
N ARG A 43 56.08 8.80 33.91
CA ARG A 43 57.51 8.66 34.21
C ARG A 43 58.09 7.28 33.86
N THR A 44 57.26 6.26 33.70
CA THR A 44 57.66 4.88 33.35
C THR A 44 57.37 4.61 31.87
N SER A 45 58.32 4.00 31.15
CA SER A 45 58.21 3.71 29.70
C SER A 45 56.95 2.90 29.35
N ILE A 46 56.55 1.97 30.22
CA ILE A 46 55.32 1.17 30.08
C ILE A 46 54.03 1.99 30.19
N GLY A 47 53.98 3.01 31.05
CA GLY A 47 52.79 3.87 31.22
C GLY A 47 52.52 4.76 30.00
N ARG A 48 53.57 5.17 29.28
CA ARG A 48 53.44 5.98 28.05
C ARG A 48 52.80 5.20 26.91
N TYR A 49 53.18 3.93 26.72
CA TYR A 49 52.56 3.07 25.71
C TYR A 49 51.09 2.78 26.05
N PHE A 50 50.77 2.56 27.33
CA PHE A 50 49.39 2.38 27.77
C PHE A 50 48.53 3.62 27.51
N LEU A 51 49.03 4.81 27.82
CA LEU A 51 48.33 6.08 27.60
C LEU A 51 48.14 6.38 26.10
N LEU A 52 49.13 6.06 25.26
CA LEU A 52 49.01 6.16 23.80
C LEU A 52 47.96 5.21 23.22
N VAL A 53 47.94 3.96 23.67
CA VAL A 53 46.92 2.99 23.25
C VAL A 53 45.53 3.43 23.69
N LEU A 54 45.38 3.98 24.89
CA LEU A 54 44.11 4.49 25.39
C LEU A 54 43.58 5.66 24.55
N ILE A 55 44.44 6.63 24.21
CA ILE A 55 44.07 7.80 23.40
C ILE A 55 43.76 7.37 21.96
N LEU A 56 44.56 6.47 21.38
CA LEU A 56 44.34 5.95 20.03
C LEU A 56 43.02 5.18 19.93
N THR A 57 42.76 4.26 20.87
CA THR A 57 41.53 3.46 20.88
C THR A 57 40.28 4.29 21.14
N ALA A 58 40.35 5.28 22.05
CA ALA A 58 39.22 6.17 22.34
C ALA A 58 38.75 6.98 21.11
N GLY A 59 39.66 7.36 20.21
CA GLY A 59 39.32 8.04 18.95
C GLY A 59 38.94 7.07 17.81
N PHE A 60 39.56 5.90 17.75
CA PHE A 60 39.36 4.95 16.65
C PHE A 60 38.02 4.20 16.75
N ILE A 61 37.57 3.88 17.97
CA ILE A 61 36.33 3.14 18.20
C ILE A 61 35.11 3.87 17.61
N PRO A 62 34.86 5.17 17.91
CA PRO A 62 33.75 5.92 17.29
C PRO A 62 33.84 5.99 15.77
N ALA A 63 35.06 6.14 15.22
CA ALA A 63 35.27 6.19 13.77
C ALA A 63 34.87 4.87 13.09
N VAL A 64 35.26 3.74 13.65
CA VAL A 64 34.89 2.40 13.14
C VAL A 64 33.37 2.16 13.25
N ILE A 65 32.75 2.59 14.36
CA ILE A 65 31.30 2.47 14.55
C ILE A 65 30.53 3.29 13.49
N LEU A 66 30.93 4.54 13.26
CA LEU A 66 30.31 5.40 12.23
C LEU A 66 30.49 4.81 10.82
N LEU A 67 31.65 4.23 10.55
CA LEU A 67 31.94 3.62 9.26
C LEU A 67 31.09 2.35 9.04
N ALA A 68 30.95 1.51 10.07
CA ALA A 68 30.06 0.35 10.04
C ALA A 68 28.59 0.75 9.85
N GLN A 69 28.12 1.80 10.53
CA GLN A 69 26.76 2.30 10.37
C GLN A 69 26.51 2.79 8.94
N ASN A 70 27.44 3.57 8.37
CA ASN A 70 27.32 4.04 6.99
C ASN A 70 27.29 2.88 5.99
N ILE A 71 28.14 1.87 6.17
CA ILE A 71 28.12 0.66 5.35
C ILE A 71 26.73 0.00 5.41
N VAL A 72 26.18 -0.19 6.61
CA VAL A 72 24.84 -0.79 6.78
C VAL A 72 23.75 0.05 6.13
N ILE A 73 23.81 1.38 6.23
CA ILE A 73 22.84 2.29 5.60
C ILE A 73 22.89 2.17 4.08
N VAL A 74 24.09 2.15 3.49
CA VAL A 74 24.27 2.02 2.04
C VAL A 74 23.78 0.66 1.54
N PHE A 75 24.11 -0.44 2.23
CA PHE A 75 23.60 -1.76 1.86
C PHE A 75 22.08 -1.87 1.97
N LYS A 76 21.47 -1.23 2.97
CA LYS A 76 20.01 -1.13 3.08
C LYS A 76 19.43 -0.32 1.92
N ALA A 77 20.05 0.81 1.56
CA ALA A 77 19.62 1.65 0.46
C ALA A 77 19.65 0.90 -0.88
N VAL A 78 20.72 0.17 -1.17
CA VAL A 78 20.84 -0.65 -2.40
C VAL A 78 19.76 -1.73 -2.46
N LYS A 79 19.53 -2.46 -1.36
CA LYS A 79 18.46 -3.47 -1.29
C LYS A 79 17.05 -2.87 -1.39
N ASN A 80 16.88 -1.61 -1.01
CA ASN A 80 15.61 -0.91 -1.15
C ASN A 80 15.34 -0.50 -2.61
N LEU A 81 16.37 -0.23 -3.42
CA LEU A 81 16.20 0.12 -4.84
C LEU A 81 15.58 -1.04 -5.65
N ASP A 82 16.04 -2.27 -5.45
CA ASP A 82 15.46 -3.44 -6.16
C ASP A 82 14.01 -3.71 -5.74
N LYS A 83 13.70 -3.53 -4.46
CA LYS A 83 12.32 -3.63 -3.95
C LYS A 83 11.43 -2.53 -4.52
N ASN A 84 11.95 -1.32 -4.70
CA ASN A 84 11.20 -0.19 -5.23
C ASN A 84 10.78 -0.42 -6.70
N ASN A 85 11.61 -1.06 -7.53
CA ASN A 85 11.24 -1.38 -8.91
C ASN A 85 10.08 -2.38 -9.00
N LEU A 86 10.07 -3.40 -8.13
CA LEU A 86 8.98 -4.37 -8.06
C LEU A 86 7.68 -3.72 -7.55
N VAL A 87 7.80 -2.87 -6.53
CA VAL A 87 6.67 -2.07 -6.01
C VAL A 87 6.09 -1.18 -7.09
N GLN A 88 6.94 -0.47 -7.84
CA GLN A 88 6.50 0.39 -8.94
C GLN A 88 5.76 -0.41 -10.02
N THR A 89 6.31 -1.56 -10.45
CA THR A 89 5.68 -2.40 -11.48
C THR A 89 4.31 -2.93 -11.04
N ASN A 90 4.16 -3.30 -9.76
CA ASN A 90 2.90 -3.77 -9.20
C ASN A 90 1.87 -2.64 -9.08
N ILE A 91 2.29 -1.43 -8.71
CA ILE A 91 1.42 -0.24 -8.68
C ILE A 91 0.95 0.11 -10.09
N GLU A 92 1.85 0.16 -11.07
CA GLU A 92 1.51 0.41 -12.48
C GLU A 92 0.51 -0.63 -13.00
N SER A 93 0.72 -1.90 -12.66
CA SER A 93 -0.22 -2.98 -13.00
C SER A 93 -1.59 -2.80 -12.32
N ALA A 94 -1.60 -2.43 -11.03
CA ALA A 94 -2.84 -2.17 -10.29
C ALA A 94 -3.63 -0.99 -10.85
N LEU A 95 -2.95 0.07 -11.33
CA LEU A 95 -3.58 1.21 -11.98
C LEU A 95 -4.24 0.81 -13.31
N LEU A 96 -3.54 0.05 -14.15
CA LEU A 96 -4.11 -0.46 -15.40
C LEU A 96 -5.34 -1.35 -15.17
N ILE A 97 -5.34 -2.16 -14.11
CA ILE A 97 -6.50 -2.97 -13.73
C ILE A 97 -7.65 -2.09 -13.25
N LYS A 98 -7.35 -1.04 -12.50
CA LYS A 98 -8.37 -0.10 -12.02
C LYS A 98 -9.02 0.65 -13.19
N ASP A 99 -8.27 0.97 -14.25
CA ASP A 99 -8.83 1.54 -15.48
C ASP A 99 -9.71 0.53 -16.22
N LEU A 100 -9.27 -0.73 -16.35
CA LEU A 100 -10.09 -1.81 -16.93
C LEU A 100 -11.38 -2.05 -16.13
N LEU A 101 -11.27 -2.07 -14.80
CA LEU A 101 -12.39 -2.21 -13.87
C LEU A 101 -13.42 -1.10 -14.11
N HIS A 102 -12.97 0.14 -14.22
CA HIS A 102 -13.84 1.29 -14.45
C HIS A 102 -14.60 1.19 -15.77
N ASP A 103 -13.92 0.82 -16.86
CA ASP A 103 -14.55 0.71 -18.17
C ASP A 103 -15.54 -0.46 -18.25
N ILE A 104 -15.25 -1.57 -17.57
CA ILE A 104 -16.20 -2.68 -17.43
C ILE A 104 -17.42 -2.27 -16.58
N GLN A 105 -17.23 -1.47 -15.53
CA GLN A 105 -18.35 -0.91 -14.75
C GLN A 105 -19.24 0.02 -15.59
N LEU A 106 -18.65 0.78 -16.52
CA LEU A 106 -19.39 1.59 -17.49
C LEU A 106 -20.16 0.71 -18.48
N GLU A 107 -19.50 -0.30 -19.05
CA GLU A 107 -20.14 -1.24 -19.99
C GLU A 107 -21.32 -1.99 -19.35
N ARG A 108 -21.18 -2.45 -18.10
CA ARG A 108 -22.27 -3.04 -17.30
C ARG A 108 -23.45 -2.07 -17.20
N GLY A 109 -23.17 -0.82 -16.81
CA GLY A 109 -24.20 0.21 -16.61
C GLY A 109 -24.94 0.54 -17.90
N HIS A 110 -24.22 0.73 -19.00
CA HIS A 110 -24.83 1.04 -20.30
C HIS A 110 -25.58 -0.15 -20.89
N SER A 111 -25.06 -1.37 -20.74
CA SER A 111 -25.73 -2.59 -21.23
C SER A 111 -27.03 -2.88 -20.46
N ALA A 112 -27.00 -2.74 -19.13
CA ALA A 112 -28.20 -2.87 -18.30
C ALA A 112 -29.24 -1.79 -18.66
N LEU A 113 -28.78 -0.54 -18.87
CA LEU A 113 -29.65 0.55 -19.27
C LEU A 113 -30.28 0.31 -20.65
N TYR A 114 -29.48 -0.13 -21.64
CA TYR A 114 -29.93 -0.45 -23.00
C TYR A 114 -31.01 -1.53 -23.03
N LEU A 115 -30.84 -2.62 -22.28
CA LEU A 115 -31.88 -3.65 -22.19
C LEU A 115 -33.12 -3.12 -21.47
N SER A 116 -32.94 -2.38 -20.37
CA SER A 116 -34.06 -1.84 -19.59
C SER A 116 -34.87 -0.76 -20.33
N SER A 117 -34.24 -0.05 -21.27
CA SER A 117 -34.86 0.98 -22.12
C SER A 117 -35.54 0.41 -23.37
N ASP A 118 -35.57 -0.92 -23.53
CA ASP A 118 -36.06 -1.60 -24.75
C ASP A 118 -35.24 -1.29 -26.01
N GLY A 119 -33.96 -0.99 -25.83
CA GLY A 119 -33.03 -0.73 -26.90
C GLY A 119 -33.11 0.68 -27.49
N GLU A 120 -33.33 1.69 -26.66
CA GLU A 120 -33.30 3.09 -27.08
C GLU A 120 -31.95 3.45 -27.75
N ILE A 121 -32.01 4.17 -28.88
CA ILE A 121 -30.84 4.46 -29.74
C ILE A 121 -29.70 5.12 -28.96
N ARG A 122 -29.99 6.11 -28.10
CA ARG A 122 -28.96 6.80 -27.31
C ARG A 122 -28.22 5.85 -26.37
N THR A 123 -28.97 4.97 -25.70
CA THR A 123 -28.40 3.98 -24.78
C THR A 123 -27.58 2.91 -25.51
N ARG A 124 -27.91 2.64 -26.77
CA ARG A 124 -27.14 1.75 -27.65
C ARG A 124 -25.79 2.35 -28.01
N ASP A 125 -25.74 3.64 -28.37
CA ASP A 125 -24.49 4.31 -28.74
C ASP A 125 -23.52 4.38 -27.56
N ASP A 126 -24.03 4.70 -26.36
CA ASP A 126 -23.24 4.71 -25.11
C ASP A 126 -22.70 3.31 -24.77
N MET A 127 -23.51 2.27 -24.97
CA MET A 127 -23.09 0.87 -24.80
C MET A 127 -21.99 0.49 -25.79
N LEU A 128 -22.17 0.78 -27.08
CA LEU A 128 -21.16 0.45 -28.11
C LEU A 128 -19.84 1.19 -27.85
N ARG A 129 -19.90 2.46 -27.44
CA ARG A 129 -18.71 3.23 -27.05
C ARG A 129 -17.98 2.59 -25.87
N SER A 130 -18.71 2.16 -24.84
CA SER A 130 -18.07 1.47 -23.70
C SER A 130 -17.42 0.14 -24.10
N ARG A 131 -18.03 -0.62 -25.02
CA ARG A 131 -17.44 -1.87 -25.53
C ARG A 131 -16.10 -1.64 -26.25
N LEU A 132 -16.02 -0.57 -27.05
CA LEU A 132 -14.77 -0.19 -27.74
C LEU A 132 -13.66 0.16 -26.74
N ASN A 133 -13.97 0.98 -25.73
CA ASN A 133 -13.01 1.34 -24.69
C ASN A 133 -12.47 0.10 -23.96
N VAL A 134 -13.36 -0.82 -23.56
CA VAL A 134 -12.96 -2.07 -22.91
C VAL A 134 -12.05 -2.90 -23.82
N ASP A 135 -12.39 -3.01 -25.11
CA ASP A 135 -11.57 -3.74 -26.07
C ASP A 135 -10.17 -3.11 -26.24
N ASP A 136 -10.07 -1.78 -26.28
CA ASP A 136 -8.81 -1.04 -26.36
C ASP A 136 -7.93 -1.29 -25.13
N ILE A 137 -8.49 -1.23 -23.92
CA ILE A 137 -7.75 -1.54 -22.68
C ILE A 137 -7.34 -3.01 -22.65
N PHE A 138 -8.20 -3.94 -23.07
CA PHE A 138 -7.83 -5.34 -23.20
C PHE A 138 -6.66 -5.53 -24.16
N MET A 139 -6.56 -4.78 -25.26
CA MET A 139 -5.40 -4.86 -26.16
C MET A 139 -4.14 -4.25 -25.52
N ALA A 140 -4.28 -3.15 -24.78
CA ALA A 140 -3.16 -2.47 -24.11
C ALA A 140 -2.57 -3.27 -22.93
N LEU A 141 -3.35 -4.16 -22.30
CA LEU A 141 -2.93 -4.93 -21.15
C LEU A 141 -1.85 -5.97 -21.52
N LYS A 142 -0.58 -5.70 -21.19
CA LYS A 142 0.55 -6.60 -21.50
C LYS A 142 0.64 -7.79 -20.53
N SER A 143 0.23 -7.60 -19.28
CA SER A 143 0.24 -8.62 -18.23
C SER A 143 -1.19 -9.01 -17.85
N TRP A 144 -1.41 -10.30 -17.62
CA TRP A 144 -2.67 -10.88 -17.10
C TRP A 144 -2.31 -11.80 -15.93
N PRO A 145 -3.11 -11.91 -14.87
CA PRO A 145 -2.79 -12.75 -13.73
C PRO A 145 -2.82 -14.19 -14.18
N ARG A 146 -1.67 -14.87 -14.08
CA ARG A 146 -1.62 -16.33 -14.20
C ARG A 146 -1.99 -17.03 -12.89
N SER A 147 -2.07 -16.31 -11.76
CA SER A 147 -2.21 -16.84 -10.40
C SER A 147 -3.65 -17.17 -9.96
N LEU A 148 -4.68 -16.67 -10.65
CA LEU A 148 -6.09 -16.88 -10.25
C LEU A 148 -6.63 -18.29 -10.57
N LEU A 149 -5.77 -19.30 -10.47
CA LEU A 149 -6.02 -20.73 -10.71
C LEU A 149 -6.95 -21.40 -9.67
N SER A 150 -7.66 -20.66 -8.82
CA SER A 150 -8.47 -21.23 -7.73
C SER A 150 -9.89 -20.68 -7.59
N TYR A 151 -10.46 -20.09 -8.64
CA TYR A 151 -11.91 -19.93 -8.71
C TYR A 151 -12.52 -21.12 -9.46
N PRO A 152 -13.47 -21.87 -8.88
CA PRO A 152 -14.05 -23.01 -9.56
C PRO A 152 -14.91 -22.50 -10.73
N GLY A 153 -14.44 -22.74 -11.96
CA GLY A 153 -15.25 -22.61 -13.17
C GLY A 153 -14.97 -21.44 -14.10
N THR A 154 -13.88 -20.67 -13.96
CA THR A 154 -13.61 -19.56 -14.89
C THR A 154 -12.15 -19.53 -15.34
N VAL A 155 -11.97 -19.50 -16.64
CA VAL A 155 -10.73 -19.82 -17.35
C VAL A 155 -9.69 -18.71 -17.14
N PRO A 156 -8.47 -19.02 -16.67
CA PRO A 156 -7.46 -18.03 -16.23
C PRO A 156 -6.71 -17.34 -17.38
N ASN A 157 -7.23 -17.43 -18.62
CA ASN A 157 -6.56 -16.89 -19.79
C ASN A 157 -7.28 -15.62 -20.26
N LYS A 158 -6.52 -14.53 -20.46
CA LYS A 158 -7.00 -13.26 -21.02
C LYS A 158 -7.89 -13.47 -22.25
N THR A 159 -7.53 -14.41 -23.11
CA THR A 159 -8.28 -14.73 -24.32
C THR A 159 -9.63 -15.37 -24.02
N ALA A 160 -9.73 -16.21 -22.98
CA ALA A 160 -10.98 -16.84 -22.60
C ALA A 160 -11.97 -15.82 -22.04
N VAL A 161 -11.53 -14.93 -21.14
CA VAL A 161 -12.37 -13.83 -20.64
C VAL A 161 -12.87 -12.94 -21.78
N ARG A 162 -12.01 -12.66 -22.77
CA ARG A 162 -12.40 -11.92 -23.97
C ARG A 162 -13.46 -12.65 -24.81
N VAL A 163 -13.31 -13.97 -24.99
CA VAL A 163 -14.27 -14.79 -25.72
C VAL A 163 -15.61 -14.88 -24.99
N ASP A 164 -15.59 -15.04 -23.66
CA ASP A 164 -16.78 -15.05 -22.82
C ASP A 164 -17.52 -13.70 -22.92
N LEU A 165 -16.77 -12.60 -22.88
CA LEU A 165 -17.32 -11.25 -23.04
C LEU A 165 -17.95 -11.04 -24.42
N MET A 166 -17.28 -11.48 -25.50
CA MET A 166 -17.83 -11.40 -26.86
C MET A 166 -19.11 -12.23 -27.02
N THR A 167 -19.10 -13.46 -26.50
CA THR A 167 -20.26 -14.36 -26.52
C THR A 167 -21.43 -13.74 -25.77
N PHE A 168 -21.18 -13.17 -24.58
CA PHE A 168 -22.21 -12.54 -23.77
C PHE A 168 -22.76 -11.26 -24.42
N ARG A 169 -21.90 -10.42 -25.02
CA ARG A 169 -22.33 -9.25 -25.80
C ARG A 169 -23.28 -9.63 -26.93
N HIS A 170 -23.05 -10.75 -27.60
CA HIS A 170 -23.98 -11.28 -28.60
C HIS A 170 -25.33 -11.68 -27.98
N SER A 171 -25.33 -12.26 -26.78
CA SER A 171 -26.56 -12.59 -26.04
C SER A 171 -27.36 -11.34 -25.63
N ILE A 172 -26.67 -10.23 -25.33
CA ILE A 172 -27.30 -8.91 -25.08
C ILE A 172 -27.93 -8.36 -26.37
N ASP A 173 -27.19 -8.41 -27.49
CA ASP A 173 -27.64 -7.86 -28.77
C ASP A 173 -28.83 -8.65 -29.34
N THR A 174 -28.87 -9.96 -29.09
CA THR A 174 -29.99 -10.85 -29.44
C THR A 174 -31.13 -10.86 -28.40
N ARG A 175 -31.00 -10.08 -27.31
CA ARG A 175 -31.98 -9.97 -26.21
C ARG A 175 -32.34 -11.32 -25.57
N VAL A 176 -31.40 -12.25 -25.55
CA VAL A 176 -31.57 -13.57 -24.91
C VAL A 176 -31.44 -13.48 -23.38
N VAL A 177 -30.73 -12.46 -22.89
CA VAL A 177 -30.44 -12.24 -21.47
C VAL A 177 -31.23 -11.05 -20.93
N ASP A 178 -31.60 -11.12 -19.66
CA ASP A 178 -32.29 -10.04 -18.95
C ASP A 178 -31.32 -9.01 -18.36
N GLU A 179 -31.87 -7.88 -17.90
CA GLU A 179 -31.06 -6.78 -17.37
C GLU A 179 -30.29 -7.19 -16.09
N TYR A 180 -30.89 -8.06 -15.27
CA TYR A 180 -30.25 -8.55 -14.05
C TYR A 180 -29.16 -9.57 -14.35
N GLY A 181 -29.33 -10.44 -15.35
CA GLY A 181 -28.30 -11.34 -15.84
C GLY A 181 -27.08 -10.60 -16.40
N VAL A 182 -27.30 -9.45 -17.05
CA VAL A 182 -26.21 -8.54 -17.44
C VAL A 182 -25.44 -8.05 -16.22
N VAL A 183 -26.14 -7.49 -15.23
CA VAL A 183 -25.49 -7.01 -14.01
C VAL A 183 -24.70 -8.13 -13.34
N GLN A 184 -25.27 -9.33 -13.23
CA GLN A 184 -24.62 -10.48 -12.60
C GLN A 184 -23.35 -10.91 -13.33
N PHE A 185 -23.40 -11.08 -14.65
CA PHE A 185 -22.25 -11.51 -15.46
C PHE A 185 -21.07 -10.54 -15.32
N TYR A 186 -21.32 -9.25 -15.52
CA TYR A 186 -20.25 -8.26 -15.41
C TYR A 186 -19.72 -8.13 -13.98
N SER A 187 -20.58 -8.30 -12.96
CA SER A 187 -20.15 -8.28 -11.55
C SER A 187 -19.16 -9.42 -11.23
N GLN A 188 -19.33 -10.60 -11.83
CA GLN A 188 -18.37 -11.71 -11.67
C GLN A 188 -16.99 -11.37 -12.25
N ILE A 189 -16.96 -10.70 -13.41
CA ILE A 189 -15.70 -10.23 -14.02
C ILE A 189 -15.05 -9.15 -13.15
N ILE A 190 -15.85 -8.20 -12.64
CA ILE A 190 -15.39 -7.14 -11.74
C ILE A 190 -14.79 -7.74 -10.45
N ASP A 191 -15.46 -8.70 -9.82
CA ASP A 191 -14.97 -9.37 -8.62
C ASP A 191 -13.61 -10.06 -8.86
N LEU A 192 -13.43 -10.64 -10.04
CA LEU A 192 -12.15 -11.23 -10.45
C LEU A 192 -11.05 -10.17 -10.54
N LEU A 193 -11.34 -9.01 -11.14
CA LEU A 193 -10.39 -7.90 -11.26
C LEU A 193 -10.04 -7.28 -9.90
N ILE A 194 -11.03 -7.13 -9.01
CA ILE A 194 -10.79 -6.62 -7.64
C ILE A 194 -9.89 -7.59 -6.87
N LYS A 195 -10.13 -8.90 -6.95
CA LYS A 195 -9.26 -9.92 -6.32
C LYS A 195 -7.84 -9.87 -6.88
N TRP A 196 -7.69 -9.75 -8.20
CA TRP A 196 -6.37 -9.60 -8.80
C TRP A 196 -5.64 -8.34 -8.30
N MET A 197 -6.33 -7.20 -8.28
CA MET A 197 -5.78 -5.95 -7.77
C MET A 197 -5.34 -6.10 -6.30
N GLN A 198 -6.10 -6.81 -5.47
CA GLN A 198 -5.72 -7.11 -4.09
C GLN A 198 -4.45 -7.97 -4.00
N GLU A 199 -4.30 -9.00 -4.84
CA GLU A 199 -3.08 -9.82 -4.87
C GLU A 199 -1.83 -8.98 -5.19
N LEU A 200 -1.93 -8.08 -6.18
CA LEU A 200 -0.83 -7.17 -6.53
C LEU A 200 -0.49 -6.22 -5.37
N MET A 201 -1.50 -5.70 -4.70
CA MET A 201 -1.35 -4.80 -3.58
C MET A 201 -0.82 -5.48 -2.32
N ASN A 202 -1.23 -6.73 -2.08
CA ASN A 202 -0.74 -7.54 -0.96
C ASN A 202 0.75 -7.88 -1.11
N ALA A 203 1.26 -7.98 -2.34
CA ALA A 203 2.69 -8.14 -2.60
C ALA A 203 3.55 -6.90 -2.25
N ILE A 204 2.93 -5.72 -2.13
CA ILE A 204 3.61 -4.44 -1.86
C ILE A 204 3.75 -4.14 -0.34
N THR A 205 3.04 -4.88 0.51
CA THR A 205 2.75 -4.57 1.94
C THR A 205 3.92 -4.43 2.92
N LEU A 206 5.16 -4.50 2.45
CA LEU A 206 6.38 -4.44 3.27
C LEU A 206 6.93 -3.02 3.51
N GLY A 207 6.11 -1.96 3.52
CA GLY A 207 6.64 -0.58 3.62
C GLY A 207 5.66 0.55 4.00
N ASN A 208 6.13 1.78 3.82
CA ASN A 208 5.45 3.04 4.22
C ASN A 208 4.13 3.32 3.48
N PHE A 209 3.81 2.58 2.41
CA PHE A 209 2.64 2.82 1.54
C PHE A 209 1.39 2.02 1.95
N TRP A 210 1.46 1.28 3.07
CA TRP A 210 0.36 0.44 3.53
C TRP A 210 -0.97 1.21 3.73
N PRO A 211 -0.98 2.40 4.39
CA PRO A 211 -2.21 3.18 4.54
C PRO A 211 -2.85 3.56 3.20
N GLU A 212 -2.04 3.96 2.22
CA GLU A 212 -2.50 4.34 0.88
C GLU A 212 -3.06 3.14 0.11
N ILE A 213 -2.44 1.97 0.25
CA ILE A 213 -2.92 0.71 -0.35
C ILE A 213 -4.29 0.33 0.22
N VAL A 214 -4.45 0.39 1.54
CA VAL A 214 -5.73 0.06 2.19
C VAL A 214 -6.81 1.07 1.79
N ALA A 215 -6.47 2.36 1.75
CA ALA A 215 -7.39 3.40 1.29
C ALA A 215 -7.82 3.18 -0.17
N PHE A 216 -6.88 2.80 -1.05
CA PHE A 216 -7.16 2.48 -2.44
C PHE A 216 -8.09 1.25 -2.57
N GLN A 217 -7.84 0.17 -1.82
CA GLN A 217 -8.72 -1.00 -1.81
C GLN A 217 -10.13 -0.66 -1.32
N ALA A 218 -10.24 0.08 -0.22
CA ALA A 218 -11.52 0.51 0.33
C ALA A 218 -12.30 1.41 -0.65
N LEU A 219 -11.61 2.32 -1.32
CA LEU A 219 -12.19 3.17 -2.35
C LEU A 219 -12.71 2.34 -3.52
N THR A 220 -11.93 1.38 -4.02
CA THR A 220 -12.36 0.50 -5.11
C THR A 220 -13.63 -0.27 -4.75
N PHE A 221 -13.69 -0.85 -3.55
CA PHE A 221 -14.92 -1.51 -3.07
C PHE A 221 -16.11 -0.57 -2.97
N ALA A 222 -15.90 0.65 -2.45
CA ALA A 222 -16.95 1.65 -2.37
C ALA A 222 -17.49 2.04 -3.76
N THR A 223 -16.59 2.25 -4.74
CA THR A 223 -16.98 2.55 -6.12
C THR A 223 -17.72 1.40 -6.80
N GLU A 224 -17.35 0.16 -6.50
CA GLU A 224 -18.05 -1.01 -7.06
C GLU A 224 -19.45 -1.16 -6.48
N ASN A 225 -19.62 -1.04 -5.15
CA ASN A 225 -20.93 -1.08 -4.52
C ASN A 225 -21.85 0.04 -5.04
N ALA A 226 -21.33 1.27 -5.18
CA ALA A 226 -22.06 2.37 -5.78
C ALA A 226 -22.41 2.10 -7.26
N GLY A 227 -21.51 1.47 -8.01
CA GLY A 227 -21.74 1.05 -9.39
C GLY A 227 -22.86 0.01 -9.52
N LEU A 228 -22.91 -0.95 -8.60
CA LEU A 228 -23.95 -1.99 -8.52
C LEU A 228 -25.31 -1.38 -8.15
N GLU A 229 -25.35 -0.49 -7.16
CA GLU A 229 -26.57 0.25 -6.79
C GLU A 229 -27.09 1.09 -7.95
N ARG A 230 -26.19 1.80 -8.67
CA ARG A 230 -26.54 2.58 -9.85
C ARG A 230 -27.15 1.71 -10.95
N ALA A 231 -26.57 0.53 -11.22
CA ALA A 231 -27.07 -0.38 -12.25
C ALA A 231 -28.48 -0.91 -11.90
N ASN A 232 -28.67 -1.37 -10.65
CA ASN A 232 -29.96 -1.84 -10.17
C ASN A 232 -31.01 -0.71 -10.12
N GLY A 233 -30.60 0.48 -9.68
CA GLY A 233 -31.45 1.67 -9.67
C GLY A 233 -31.88 2.09 -11.06
N ALA A 234 -30.96 2.08 -12.04
CA ALA A 234 -31.29 2.38 -13.43
C ALA A 234 -32.37 1.44 -13.97
N ILE A 235 -32.23 0.12 -13.76
CA ILE A 235 -33.23 -0.88 -14.15
C ILE A 235 -34.57 -0.61 -13.46
N PHE A 236 -34.55 -0.29 -12.17
CA PHE A 236 -35.77 -0.01 -11.39
C PHE A 236 -36.52 1.21 -11.92
N PHE A 237 -35.83 2.32 -12.20
CA PHE A 237 -36.46 3.55 -12.67
C PHE A 237 -36.97 3.46 -14.11
N THR A 238 -36.25 2.77 -15.01
CA THR A 238 -36.70 2.59 -16.39
C THR A 238 -37.92 1.66 -16.47
N LYS A 239 -37.91 0.53 -15.76
CA LYS A 239 -39.07 -0.38 -15.68
C LYS A 239 -40.26 0.26 -14.94
N GLY A 240 -39.99 1.00 -13.85
CA GLY A 240 -41.01 1.73 -13.10
C GLY A 240 -41.71 2.79 -13.94
N LYS A 241 -40.99 3.48 -14.84
CA LYS A 241 -41.56 4.41 -15.81
C LYS A 241 -42.48 3.71 -16.82
N LYS A 242 -42.12 2.51 -17.27
CA LYS A 242 -42.96 1.72 -18.19
C LYS A 242 -44.30 1.30 -17.55
N LYS A 243 -44.32 0.93 -16.26
CA LYS A 243 -45.53 0.43 -15.59
C LYS A 243 -46.61 1.51 -15.35
N LYS A 244 -46.26 2.80 -15.45
CA LYS A 244 -47.21 3.93 -15.27
C LYS A 244 -48.01 4.30 -16.52
N ASN A 245 -47.73 3.66 -17.67
CA ASN A 245 -48.43 3.91 -18.94
C ASN A 245 -49.44 2.79 -19.29
N CYS A 246 -49.96 2.07 -18.29
CA CYS A 246 -51.08 1.14 -18.43
C CYS A 246 -52.29 1.67 -17.66
#